data_AF-A0A0D3JLN9-F1
#
_entry.id   AF-A0A0D3JLN9-F1
#
_cell.length_a   1.000
_cell.length_b   1.000
_cell.length_c   1.000
_cell.angle_alpha   90.00
_cell.angle_beta   90.00
_cell.angle_gamma   90.00
#
_symmetry.space_group_name_H-M   'P 1'
#
loop_
_entity.id
_entity.type
_entity.pdbx_description
1 polymer ?
#
loop_
_entity_poly.entity_id
_entity_poly.type
_entity_poly.pdbx_seq_one_letter_code
_entity_poly.pdbx_strand_id
1 'polypeptide(L)'
;DAAVIQLSRSSRAPQVTLREDMLTAVGFKGYRMVRATHGVRSGSWYFEVRVGQTLNDEDGHTRLGWCTEMGELQAPVGFDANSYSYRDRGGTKFHES
;
A
#
# COMPACT_ATOMS: atom_id res chain seq x y z
N ASP A 1 14.57 -14.85 16.69
CA ASP A 1 13.71 -14.78 15.50
C ASP A 1 13.58 -13.34 15.03
N ALA A 2 13.97 -13.06 13.79
CA ALA A 2 13.77 -11.74 13.20
C ALA A 2 12.26 -11.52 13.00
N ALA A 3 11.73 -10.36 13.42
CA ALA A 3 10.33 -10.04 13.22
C ALA A 3 9.99 -10.08 11.73
N VAL A 4 8.96 -10.85 11.37
CA VAL A 4 8.48 -10.92 9.98
C VAL A 4 7.91 -9.56 9.58
N ILE A 5 8.37 -9.02 8.45
CA ILE A 5 7.81 -7.79 7.89
C ILE A 5 6.40 -8.09 7.37
N GLN A 6 5.43 -7.29 7.82
CA GLN A 6 4.01 -7.47 7.55
C GLN A 6 3.37 -6.12 7.22
N LEU A 7 2.09 -6.12 6.89
CA LEU A 7 1.27 -4.92 6.81
C LEU A 7 0.87 -4.46 8.23
N SER A 8 0.97 -3.16 8.50
CA SER A 8 0.72 -2.60 9.82
C SER A 8 -0.78 -2.49 10.13
N ARG A 9 -1.18 -2.94 11.33
CA ARG A 9 -2.55 -2.74 11.83
C ARG A 9 -2.85 -1.28 12.15
N SER A 10 -1.87 -0.56 12.67
CA SER A 10 -2.01 0.83 13.14
C SER A 10 -1.72 1.85 12.05
N SER A 11 -0.83 1.55 11.11
CA SER A 11 -0.47 2.45 10.00
C SER A 11 -1.28 2.14 8.75
N ARG A 12 -2.60 2.26 8.89
CA ARG A 12 -3.57 1.89 7.86
C ARG A 12 -4.84 2.74 7.99
N ALA A 13 -5.44 3.10 6.86
CA ALA A 13 -6.78 3.67 6.87
C ALA A 13 -7.80 2.63 7.38
N PRO A 14 -8.72 2.98 8.31
CA PRO A 14 -9.64 2.02 8.93
C PRO A 14 -10.43 1.14 7.95
N GLN A 15 -10.74 1.66 6.76
CA GLN A 15 -11.54 1.01 5.71
C GLN A 15 -10.80 -0.08 4.94
N VAL A 16 -9.47 -0.15 5.02
CA VAL A 16 -8.74 -1.30 4.48
C VAL A 16 -9.06 -2.52 5.34
N THR A 17 -8.96 -3.74 4.82
CA THR A 17 -9.07 -4.96 5.62
C THR A 17 -7.81 -5.77 5.41
N LEU A 18 -7.25 -6.29 6.50
CA LEU A 18 -6.10 -7.18 6.45
C LEU A 18 -6.58 -8.61 6.70
N ARG A 19 -6.09 -9.56 5.92
CA ARG A 19 -6.28 -10.98 6.19
C ARG A 19 -5.51 -11.38 7.46
N GLU A 20 -5.80 -12.57 7.97
CA GLU A 20 -5.20 -13.09 9.22
C GLU A 20 -3.67 -13.19 9.17
N ASP A 21 -3.12 -13.47 7.98
CA ASP A 21 -1.68 -13.59 7.73
C ASP A 21 -0.92 -12.25 7.79
N MET A 22 -1.64 -11.12 7.79
CA MET A 22 -1.08 -9.77 7.76
C MET A 22 -0.25 -9.45 6.52
N LEU A 23 -0.39 -10.23 5.45
CA LEU A 23 0.33 -10.07 4.18
C LEU A 23 -0.59 -9.65 3.03
N THR A 24 -1.91 -9.75 3.22
CA THR A 24 -2.90 -9.36 2.22
C THR A 24 -3.76 -8.20 2.72
N ALA A 25 -3.81 -7.12 1.94
CA ALA A 25 -4.75 -6.02 2.12
C ALA A 25 -5.85 -6.03 1.06
N VAL A 26 -7.06 -5.70 1.48
CA VAL A 26 -8.24 -5.58 0.63
C VAL A 26 -8.86 -4.20 0.88
N GLY A 27 -9.11 -3.45 -0.20
CA GLY A 27 -9.86 -2.20 -0.14
C GLY A 27 -11.31 -2.37 -0.61
N PHE A 28 -12.17 -1.44 -0.22
CA PHE A 28 -13.54 -1.35 -0.73
C PHE A 28 -13.91 0.12 -0.95
N LYS A 29 -14.43 0.45 -2.14
CA LYS A 29 -14.90 1.78 -2.55
C LYS A 29 -13.90 2.92 -2.25
N GLY A 30 -13.13 3.27 -3.28
CA GLY A 30 -12.16 4.37 -3.23
C GLY A 30 -10.80 3.94 -2.69
N TYR A 31 -9.78 4.74 -3.00
CA TYR A 31 -8.40 4.43 -2.63
C TYR A 31 -8.11 4.70 -1.16
N ARG A 32 -7.41 3.78 -0.52
CA ARG A 32 -6.91 3.88 0.85
C ARG A 32 -5.55 3.22 0.94
N MET A 33 -4.80 3.54 1.99
CA MET A 33 -3.42 3.06 2.15
C MET A 33 -3.25 2.18 3.39
N VAL A 34 -2.32 1.22 3.27
CA VAL A 34 -1.67 0.55 4.39
C VAL A 34 -0.16 0.62 4.19
N ARG A 35 0.60 0.82 5.28
CA ARG A 35 2.07 0.74 5.28
C ARG A 35 2.55 -0.58 5.89
N ALA A 36 3.78 -0.98 5.57
CA ALA A 36 4.41 -2.11 6.24
C ALA A 36 4.71 -1.80 7.73
N THR A 37 5.00 -2.82 8.53
CA THR A 37 5.41 -2.69 9.94
C THR A 37 6.79 -2.06 10.11
N HIS A 38 7.58 -2.02 9.04
CA HIS A 38 8.94 -1.50 9.04
C HIS A 38 9.13 -0.52 7.89
N GLY A 39 9.86 0.56 8.17
CA GLY A 39 10.33 1.52 7.18
C GLY A 39 11.82 1.34 6.88
N VAL A 40 12.27 2.00 5.82
CA VAL A 40 13.69 2.05 5.45
C VAL A 40 14.25 3.44 5.77
N ARG A 41 15.42 3.50 6.41
CA ARG A 41 16.13 4.76 6.71
C ARG A 41 17.32 5.02 5.79
N SER A 42 18.07 3.99 5.44
CA SER A 42 19.27 4.10 4.61
C SER A 42 19.62 2.76 3.95
N GLY A 43 20.47 2.79 2.91
CA GLY A 43 20.89 1.61 2.15
C GLY A 43 20.03 1.34 0.92
N SER A 44 20.26 0.19 0.29
CA SER A 44 19.47 -0.28 -0.87
C SER A 44 18.63 -1.47 -0.45
N TRP A 45 17.33 -1.38 -0.71
CA TRP A 45 16.35 -2.37 -0.27
C TRP A 45 15.41 -2.71 -1.42
N TYR A 46 14.82 -3.89 -1.33
CA TYR A 46 13.88 -4.41 -2.31
C TYR A 46 12.72 -5.11 -1.60
N PHE A 47 11.53 -5.00 -2.18
CA PHE A 47 10.39 -5.83 -1.83
C PHE A 47 9.52 -6.08 -3.04
N GLU A 48 8.67 -7.10 -2.93
CA GLU A 48 7.73 -7.51 -3.96
C GLU A 48 6.30 -7.34 -3.48
N VAL A 49 5.40 -7.03 -4.41
CA VAL A 49 3.95 -7.01 -4.18
C VAL A 49 3.30 -7.94 -5.19
N ARG A 50 2.52 -8.90 -4.71
CA ARG A 50 1.63 -9.70 -5.55
C ARG A 50 0.26 -9.02 -5.61
N VAL A 51 -0.13 -8.57 -6.80
CA VAL A 51 -1.49 -8.04 -7.03
C VAL A 51 -2.44 -9.23 -7.13
N GLY A 52 -3.39 -9.32 -6.18
CA GLY A 52 -4.41 -10.34 -6.16
C GLY A 52 -5.54 -10.06 -7.15
N GLN A 53 -6.49 -11.00 -7.25
CA GLN A 53 -7.73 -10.79 -8.00
C GLN A 53 -8.65 -9.84 -7.25
N THR A 54 -9.48 -9.12 -8.01
CA THR A 54 -10.59 -8.37 -7.42
C THR A 54 -11.59 -9.34 -6.79
N LEU A 55 -12.34 -8.85 -5.81
CA LEU A 55 -13.38 -9.64 -5.15
C LEU A 55 -14.71 -9.39 -5.85
N ASN A 56 -15.53 -10.45 -5.97
CA ASN A 56 -16.89 -10.42 -6.53
C ASN A 56 -16.96 -9.94 -7.99
N ASP A 57 -15.91 -10.19 -8.79
CA ASP A 57 -15.85 -9.81 -10.21
C ASP A 57 -16.01 -8.30 -10.50
N GLU A 58 -15.78 -7.46 -9.48
CA GLU A 58 -15.79 -6.00 -9.61
C GLU A 58 -14.47 -5.47 -10.20
N ASP A 59 -14.49 -4.27 -10.80
CA ASP A 59 -13.25 -3.60 -11.20
C ASP A 59 -12.57 -2.96 -9.98
N GLY A 60 -11.24 -2.98 -9.96
CA GLY A 60 -10.44 -2.56 -8.83
C GLY A 60 -9.00 -2.33 -9.25
N HIS A 61 -8.38 -1.30 -8.66
CA HIS A 61 -7.02 -0.91 -8.99
C HIS A 61 -6.20 -0.71 -7.73
N THR A 62 -4.94 -1.08 -7.81
CA THR A 62 -3.97 -0.96 -6.73
C THR A 62 -2.84 -0.05 -7.14
N ARG A 63 -2.51 0.92 -6.29
CA ARG A 63 -1.23 1.63 -6.35
C ARG A 63 -0.30 1.04 -5.31
N LEU A 64 0.92 0.71 -5.73
CA LEU A 64 2.00 0.23 -4.88
C LEU A 64 3.15 1.23 -4.94
N GLY A 65 3.77 1.51 -3.81
CA GLY A 65 4.67 2.65 -3.73
C GLY A 65 5.19 2.93 -2.34
N TRP A 66 6.22 3.76 -2.28
CA TRP A 66 6.90 4.09 -1.04
C TRP A 66 6.30 5.39 -0.52
N CYS A 67 6.25 5.50 0.80
CA CYS A 67 5.60 6.60 1.48
C CYS A 67 6.39 6.91 2.75
N THR A 68 6.55 8.20 3.08
CA THR A 68 7.01 8.61 4.40
C THR A 68 5.88 8.42 5.42
N GLU A 69 6.16 8.62 6.72
CA GLU A 69 5.13 8.52 7.75
C GLU A 69 4.02 9.58 7.60
N MET A 70 4.32 10.68 6.90
CA MET A 70 3.44 11.83 6.70
C MET A 70 2.41 11.64 5.57
N GLY A 71 2.44 10.53 4.83
CA GLY A 71 1.48 10.32 3.75
C GLY A 71 0.07 10.04 4.25
N GLU A 72 -0.91 10.62 3.54
CA GLU A 72 -2.33 10.55 3.88
C GLU A 72 -2.90 9.13 3.67
N LEU A 73 -3.22 8.45 4.77
CA LEU A 73 -3.73 7.07 4.73
C LEU A 73 -5.12 6.97 4.08
N GLN A 74 -5.91 8.05 4.11
CA GLN A 74 -7.22 8.13 3.45
C GLN A 74 -7.13 8.34 1.93
N ALA A 75 -5.92 8.49 1.39
CA ALA A 75 -5.64 8.69 -0.03
C ALA A 75 -4.80 7.52 -0.60
N PRO A 76 -4.70 7.36 -1.93
CA PRO A 76 -3.75 6.40 -2.50
C PRO A 76 -2.30 6.84 -2.26
N VAL A 77 -1.38 5.88 -2.23
CA VAL A 77 0.05 6.18 -2.31
C VAL A 77 0.35 6.91 -3.63
N GLY A 78 1.15 7.97 -3.57
CA GLY A 78 1.43 8.90 -4.68
C GLY A 78 0.44 10.06 -4.83
N PHE A 79 -0.51 10.23 -3.88
CA PHE A 79 -1.43 11.37 -3.87
C PHE A 79 -0.75 12.68 -3.45
N ASP A 80 0.11 12.63 -2.44
CA ASP A 80 0.76 13.80 -1.86
C ASP A 80 2.27 13.83 -2.14
N ALA A 81 2.94 14.88 -1.66
CA ALA A 81 4.39 15.05 -1.75
C ALA A 81 5.18 14.01 -0.93
N ASN A 82 4.49 13.26 -0.06
CA ASN A 82 5.11 12.33 0.88
C ASN A 82 5.19 10.91 0.32
N SER A 83 4.75 10.69 -0.92
CA SER A 83 4.67 9.35 -1.48
C SER A 83 4.88 9.32 -2.99
N TYR A 84 5.37 8.17 -3.47
CA TYR A 84 5.59 7.87 -4.88
C TYR A 84 5.01 6.50 -5.17
N SER A 85 4.28 6.34 -6.26
CA SER A 85 3.65 5.06 -6.57
C SER A 85 3.63 4.70 -8.04
N TYR A 86 3.28 3.44 -8.27
CA TYR A 86 3.07 2.80 -9.54
C TYR A 86 1.69 2.12 -9.50
N ARG A 87 0.88 2.36 -10.52
CA ARG A 87 -0.43 1.69 -10.65
C ARG A 87 -0.27 0.35 -11.35
N ASP A 88 -0.93 -0.66 -10.81
CA ASP A 88 -1.04 -2.01 -11.38
C ASP A 88 -1.43 -2.02 -12.87
N ARG A 89 -2.43 -1.24 -13.25
CA ARG A 89 -2.89 -1.11 -14.62
C ARG A 89 -2.11 -0.03 -15.39
N GLY A 90 -1.44 -0.46 -16.45
CA GLY A 90 -0.73 0.39 -17.40
C GLY A 90 0.58 0.99 -16.87
N GLY A 91 0.91 0.77 -15.60
CA GLY A 91 2.21 1.13 -15.06
C GLY A 91 2.48 2.63 -14.92
N THR A 92 1.42 3.41 -14.76
CA THR A 92 1.56 4.85 -14.59
C THR A 92 2.18 5.17 -13.24
N LYS A 93 3.17 6.06 -13.22
CA LYS A 93 3.80 6.58 -12.01
C LYS A 93 3.00 7.76 -11.47
N PHE A 94 2.84 7.87 -10.15
CA PHE A 94 2.13 8.96 -9.49
C PHE A 94 2.96 9.57 -8.36
N HIS A 95 2.87 10.89 -8.23
CA HIS A 95 3.41 11.72 -7.15
C HIS A 95 2.64 13.05 -7.20
N GLU A 96 2.18 13.57 -6.06
CA GLU A 96 1.37 14.80 -5.99
C GLU A 96 0.18 14.83 -7.00
N SER A 97 -0.61 13.74 -7.03
CA SER A 97 -1.69 13.52 -8.02
C SER A 97 -3.09 13.91 -7.55
#